data_AF-A0A433MWM1-F1
#
_entry.id   AF-A0A433MWM1-F1
#
_cell.length_a   1.000
_cell.length_b   1.000
_cell.length_c   1.000
_cell.angle_alpha   90.00
_cell.angle_beta   90.00
_cell.angle_gamma   90.00
#
_symmetry.space_group_name_H-M   'P 1'
#
loop_
_entity.id
_entity.type
_entity.pdbx_description
1 polymer ?
#
loop_
_entity_poly.entity_id
_entity_poly.type
_entity_poly.pdbx_seq_one_letter_code
_entity_poly.pdbx_strand_id
1 'polypeptide(L)'
;MNTDKFVPEQTRNRYIKPQIQIPEKLPFLERLCWQREDIENLTLLEMLRIYERGWHYRGVLGDLSQTEALFVQQLAQYYGSWLKAQMFDREFHQKILRVLNQLNANFLLECGAYFGDGTLVSLNHGEYRLSKDIDFLCSTGAGYRLLRQKIAENQYNALFNTQNNLSLPAEIKADQYGVRFAIIVDETLIKFEIIMEGRIELGEPDYPSWSPVPCLNEIDCFAEKLLANSDRWNDSSVESRDLIDLAIQRLKSPIPKEAIEKAETAYPVIEPLKKAISFFQNNPNYRDKCFTALRIVKPSKILDGIDLIAADLGLEKTARTFNEYRQDGE
;
A
#
# COMPACT_ATOMS: atom_id res chain seq x y z
N MET A 1 5.15 -11.45 64.57
CA MET A 1 5.08 -12.25 63.33
C MET A 1 4.22 -11.47 62.36
N ASN A 2 4.86 -10.78 61.42
CA ASN A 2 4.26 -9.80 60.52
C ASN A 2 3.45 -10.48 59.41
N THR A 3 2.26 -9.96 59.17
CA THR A 3 1.43 -10.23 58.00
C THR A 3 1.78 -9.23 56.90
N ASP A 4 2.59 -9.64 55.93
CA ASP A 4 2.77 -8.91 54.67
C ASP A 4 2.57 -9.89 53.51
N LYS A 5 1.36 -9.88 52.93
CA LYS A 5 1.13 -10.40 51.59
C LYS A 5 1.42 -9.26 50.61
N PHE A 6 2.61 -9.30 50.03
CA PHE A 6 2.98 -8.50 48.86
C PHE A 6 2.03 -8.82 47.70
N VAL A 7 1.33 -7.80 47.21
CA VAL A 7 0.64 -7.79 45.92
C VAL A 7 1.65 -7.27 44.90
N PRO A 8 2.03 -8.04 43.86
CA PRO A 8 2.93 -7.54 42.83
C PRO A 8 2.28 -6.47 41.97
N GLU A 9 3.10 -5.47 41.72
CA GLU A 9 2.81 -4.18 41.13
C GLU A 9 2.41 -4.28 39.65
N GLN A 10 1.38 -3.51 39.32
CA GLN A 10 0.87 -3.14 38.00
C GLN A 10 1.91 -3.22 36.87
N THR A 11 1.64 -4.06 35.87
CA THR A 11 2.20 -3.95 34.52
C THR A 11 1.70 -2.65 33.91
N ARG A 12 2.36 -1.52 34.22
CA ARG A 12 2.13 -0.26 33.52
C ARG A 12 2.46 -0.48 32.05
N ASN A 13 1.45 -0.38 31.20
CA ASN A 13 1.60 -0.11 29.78
C ASN A 13 2.68 0.98 29.61
N ARG A 14 3.86 0.57 29.14
CA ARG A 14 4.84 1.52 28.63
C ARG A 14 4.25 2.04 27.33
N TYR A 15 3.52 3.15 27.42
CA TYR A 15 3.26 4.01 26.29
C TYR A 15 4.61 4.42 25.71
N ILE A 16 5.04 3.73 24.65
CA ILE A 16 6.17 4.18 23.85
C ILE A 16 5.70 5.49 23.21
N LYS A 17 6.15 6.63 23.74
CA LYS A 17 5.99 7.91 23.04
C LYS A 17 6.78 7.78 21.73
N PRO A 18 6.15 7.86 20.55
CA PRO A 18 6.91 7.92 19.31
C PRO A 18 7.77 9.18 19.33
N GLN A 19 9.08 9.01 19.19
CA GLN A 19 10.04 10.09 19.02
C GLN A 19 9.96 10.55 17.56
N ILE A 20 9.01 11.44 17.25
CA ILE A 20 8.91 12.03 15.91
C ILE A 20 10.12 12.95 15.72
N GLN A 21 11.04 12.56 14.83
CA GLN A 21 12.19 13.38 14.47
C GLN A 21 11.79 14.39 13.40
N ILE A 22 12.23 15.64 13.57
CA ILE A 22 12.02 16.71 12.60
C ILE A 22 13.05 16.56 11.48
N PRO A 23 12.65 16.39 10.21
CA PRO A 23 13.57 16.37 9.08
C PRO A 23 14.38 17.67 8.95
N GLU A 24 15.60 17.57 8.41
CA GLU A 24 16.46 18.74 8.16
C GLU A 24 15.85 19.75 7.18
N LYS A 25 14.97 19.30 6.28
CA LYS A 25 14.32 20.13 5.26
C LYS A 25 12.83 19.89 5.25
N LEU A 26 12.07 20.99 5.36
CA LEU A 26 10.61 20.99 5.31
C LEU A 26 10.16 22.07 4.30
N PRO A 27 10.46 21.90 3.00
CA PRO A 27 10.29 22.95 2.00
C PRO A 27 8.84 23.42 1.85
N PHE A 28 7.84 22.55 2.07
CA PHE A 28 6.44 22.97 2.05
C PHE A 28 6.10 23.78 3.31
N LEU A 29 6.53 23.34 4.50
CA LEU A 29 6.35 24.09 5.75
C LEU A 29 7.02 25.46 5.70
N GLU A 30 8.26 25.53 5.18
CA GLU A 30 9.01 26.77 4.97
C GLU A 30 8.22 27.76 4.12
N ARG A 31 7.62 27.29 3.02
CA ARG A 31 6.77 28.11 2.15
C ARG A 31 5.45 28.50 2.80
N LEU A 32 4.83 27.62 3.58
CA LEU A 32 3.65 27.97 4.38
C LEU A 32 3.97 29.03 5.44
N CYS A 33 5.21 29.07 5.91
CA CYS A 33 5.71 30.00 6.91
C CYS A 33 6.40 31.24 6.31
N TRP A 34 6.19 31.59 5.03
CA TRP A 34 6.96 32.62 4.33
C TRP A 34 7.01 34.02 4.99
N GLN A 35 6.12 34.34 5.93
CA GLN A 35 6.12 35.60 6.70
C GLN A 35 6.65 35.44 8.15
N ARG A 36 7.13 34.26 8.53
CA ARG A 36 7.45 33.90 9.91
C ARG A 36 8.96 33.75 10.08
N GLU A 37 9.51 34.40 11.10
CA GLU A 37 10.96 34.45 11.35
C GLU A 37 11.47 33.30 12.25
N ASP A 38 10.59 32.62 13.00
CA ASP A 38 10.94 31.63 14.05
C ASP A 38 10.61 30.16 13.68
N ILE A 39 10.75 29.78 12.42
CA ILE A 39 10.39 28.43 11.92
C ILE A 39 11.15 27.32 12.68
N GLU A 40 12.39 27.59 13.10
CA GLU A 40 13.26 26.64 13.81
C GLU A 40 12.77 26.29 15.24
N ASN A 41 11.90 27.12 15.83
CA ASN A 41 11.41 26.94 17.21
C ASN A 41 10.00 26.36 17.29
N LEU A 42 9.43 25.91 16.16
CA LEU A 42 8.09 25.34 16.12
C LEU A 42 8.01 24.01 16.87
N THR A 43 7.01 23.87 17.73
CA THR A 43 6.65 22.56 18.29
C THR A 43 6.01 21.67 17.22
N LEU A 44 6.07 20.35 17.41
CA LEU A 44 5.42 19.37 16.51
C LEU A 44 3.93 19.64 16.30
N LEU A 45 3.22 20.09 17.35
CA LEU A 45 1.80 20.44 17.25
C LEU A 45 1.61 21.72 16.42
N GLU A 46 2.44 22.74 16.59
CA GLU A 46 2.35 23.97 15.80
C GLU A 46 2.67 23.72 14.32
N MET A 47 3.69 22.91 14.03
CA MET A 47 4.00 22.46 12.67
C MET A 47 2.77 21.79 12.05
N LEU A 48 2.12 20.87 12.78
CA LEU A 48 0.88 20.25 12.33
C LEU A 48 -0.23 21.27 12.06
N ARG A 49 -0.46 22.24 12.96
CA ARG A 49 -1.49 23.28 12.77
C ARG A 49 -1.20 24.19 11.59
N ILE A 50 0.06 24.37 11.21
CA ILE A 50 0.44 25.10 10.00
C ILE A 50 0.10 24.26 8.78
N TYR A 51 0.47 22.98 8.76
CA TYR A 51 0.07 22.08 7.67
C TYR A 51 -1.45 22.00 7.51
N GLU A 52 -2.20 21.88 8.60
CA GLU A 52 -3.67 21.81 8.54
C GLU A 52 -4.25 23.08 7.89
N ARG A 53 -3.82 24.27 8.32
CA ARG A 53 -4.29 25.55 7.76
C ARG A 53 -3.76 25.82 6.36
N GLY A 54 -2.64 25.21 5.98
CA GLY A 54 -1.95 25.44 4.73
C GLY A 54 -2.20 24.39 3.66
N TRP A 55 -2.91 23.30 4.00
CA TRP A 55 -2.94 22.09 3.18
C TRP A 55 -3.48 22.30 1.77
N HIS A 56 -4.46 23.20 1.63
CA HIS A 56 -5.06 23.55 0.33
C HIS A 56 -4.11 24.33 -0.60
N TYR A 57 -2.93 24.75 -0.12
CA TYR A 57 -1.91 25.36 -0.96
C TYR A 57 -0.91 24.35 -1.56
N ARG A 58 -1.07 23.04 -1.32
CA ARG A 58 -0.31 22.00 -2.04
C ARG A 58 -0.51 22.15 -3.55
N GLY A 59 0.54 21.93 -4.33
CA GLY A 59 0.55 22.17 -5.79
C GLY A 59 0.62 23.64 -6.21
N VAL A 60 0.19 24.60 -5.37
CA VAL A 60 0.28 26.05 -5.65
C VAL A 60 1.58 26.63 -5.11
N LEU A 61 1.85 26.39 -3.83
CA LEU A 61 3.13 26.73 -3.20
C LEU A 61 4.15 25.60 -3.38
N GLY A 62 3.82 24.55 -4.12
CA GLY A 62 4.62 23.35 -4.34
C GLY A 62 4.17 22.16 -3.51
N ASP A 63 4.79 21.01 -3.78
CA ASP A 63 4.43 19.73 -3.19
C ASP A 63 5.38 19.34 -2.05
N LEU A 64 4.92 18.41 -1.21
CA LEU A 64 5.73 17.84 -0.14
C LEU A 64 6.84 16.99 -0.75
N SER A 65 8.06 17.14 -0.22
CA SER A 65 9.09 16.12 -0.45
C SER A 65 8.66 14.79 0.18
N GLN A 66 9.23 13.67 -0.28
CA GLN A 66 8.90 12.36 0.31
C GLN A 66 9.11 12.36 1.83
N THR A 67 10.26 12.87 2.30
CA THR A 67 10.61 12.96 3.73
C THR A 67 9.65 13.84 4.51
N GLU A 68 9.29 15.01 3.97
CA GLU A 68 8.33 15.92 4.59
C GLU A 68 6.93 15.32 4.65
N ALA A 69 6.52 14.59 3.61
CA ALA A 69 5.29 13.82 3.63
C ALA A 69 5.30 12.80 4.78
N LEU A 70 6.35 11.97 4.94
CA LEU A 70 6.43 11.02 6.07
C LEU A 70 6.30 11.75 7.42
N PHE A 71 6.92 12.92 7.56
CA PHE A 71 6.86 13.72 8.77
C PHE A 71 5.44 14.23 9.06
N VAL A 72 4.75 14.83 8.08
CA VAL A 72 3.35 15.24 8.23
C VAL A 72 2.46 14.06 8.58
N GLN A 73 2.71 12.88 7.99
CA GLN A 73 1.98 11.66 8.29
C GLN A 73 2.15 11.22 9.75
N GLN A 74 3.38 11.22 10.26
CA GLN A 74 3.67 10.90 11.66
C GLN A 74 2.98 11.90 12.61
N LEU A 75 3.04 13.20 12.29
CA LEU A 75 2.33 14.23 13.05
C LEU A 75 0.81 13.98 13.03
N ALA A 76 0.24 13.74 11.85
CA ALA A 76 -1.19 13.54 11.69
C ALA A 76 -1.68 12.27 12.41
N GLN A 77 -0.88 11.21 12.40
CA GLN A 77 -1.15 9.98 13.16
C GLN A 77 -1.08 10.23 14.66
N TYR A 78 -0.03 10.89 15.14
CA TYR A 78 0.19 11.11 16.56
C TYR A 78 -0.84 12.02 17.22
N TYR A 79 -1.25 13.08 16.52
CA TYR A 79 -2.22 14.07 17.03
C TYR A 79 -3.66 13.82 16.57
N GLY A 80 -3.93 12.76 15.78
CA GLY A 80 -5.27 12.45 15.29
C GLY A 80 -5.83 13.50 14.31
N SER A 81 -4.98 14.03 13.42
CA SER A 81 -5.35 15.05 12.44
C SER A 81 -6.12 14.48 11.25
N TRP A 82 -6.99 15.31 10.66
CA TRP A 82 -7.66 15.02 9.39
C TRP A 82 -6.70 14.93 8.19
N LEU A 83 -5.49 15.51 8.29
CA LEU A 83 -4.44 15.39 7.27
C LEU A 83 -4.07 13.94 6.96
N LYS A 84 -4.26 13.04 7.94
CA LYS A 84 -4.09 11.61 7.75
C LYS A 84 -4.94 11.09 6.60
N ALA A 85 -6.15 11.62 6.41
CA ALA A 85 -7.06 11.18 5.34
C ALA A 85 -6.75 11.85 3.98
N GLN A 86 -5.90 12.87 3.93
CA GLN A 86 -5.61 13.66 2.73
C GLN A 86 -4.22 13.38 2.15
N MET A 87 -3.58 12.29 2.59
CA MET A 87 -2.29 11.83 2.06
C MET A 87 -2.35 11.40 0.59
N PHE A 88 -3.52 10.95 0.16
CA PHE A 88 -3.79 10.46 -1.18
C PHE A 88 -4.71 11.45 -1.87
N ASP A 89 -4.46 11.73 -3.14
CA ASP A 89 -5.23 12.68 -3.95
C ASP A 89 -6.51 12.03 -4.50
N ARG A 90 -6.53 10.70 -4.70
CA ARG A 90 -7.75 10.02 -5.14
C ARG A 90 -8.67 9.75 -3.96
N GLU A 91 -9.90 10.26 -4.04
CA GLU A 91 -10.96 10.05 -3.03
C GLU A 91 -11.14 8.56 -2.66
N PHE A 92 -11.05 7.66 -3.63
CA PHE A 92 -11.18 6.21 -3.40
C PHE A 92 -10.06 5.68 -2.48
N HIS A 93 -8.82 6.11 -2.68
CA HIS A 93 -7.69 5.69 -1.85
C HIS A 93 -7.72 6.34 -0.46
N GLN A 94 -8.26 7.57 -0.34
CA GLN A 94 -8.56 8.16 0.98
C GLN A 94 -9.58 7.30 1.76
N LYS A 95 -10.61 6.78 1.08
CA LYS A 95 -11.59 5.84 1.67
C LYS A 95 -10.94 4.52 2.10
N ILE A 96 -10.04 3.96 1.28
CA ILE A 96 -9.24 2.78 1.66
C ILE A 96 -8.43 3.06 2.93
N LEU A 97 -7.72 4.19 2.99
CA LEU A 97 -6.94 4.56 4.17
C LEU A 97 -7.82 4.74 5.42
N ARG A 98 -9.04 5.27 5.28
CA ARG A 98 -10.03 5.34 6.37
C ARG A 98 -10.42 3.97 6.90
N VAL A 99 -10.50 2.95 6.04
CA VAL A 99 -10.73 1.56 6.47
C VAL A 99 -9.49 1.02 7.19
N LEU A 100 -8.31 1.14 6.57
CA LEU A 100 -7.06 0.61 7.14
C LEU A 100 -6.79 1.17 8.55
N ASN A 101 -7.11 2.44 8.78
CA ASN A 101 -6.94 3.10 10.08
C ASN A 101 -7.80 2.55 11.22
N GLN A 102 -8.82 1.78 10.90
CA GLN A 102 -9.74 1.22 11.86
C GLN A 102 -9.46 -0.27 12.16
N LEU A 103 -8.51 -0.87 11.43
CA LEU A 103 -8.12 -2.26 11.61
C LEU A 103 -7.29 -2.46 12.88
N ASN A 104 -7.38 -3.65 13.44
CA ASN A 104 -6.56 -4.11 14.55
C ASN A 104 -5.19 -4.58 14.02
N ALA A 105 -4.26 -3.64 13.88
CA ALA A 105 -2.91 -3.90 13.37
C ALA A 105 -2.13 -4.94 14.18
N ASN A 106 -2.30 -4.96 15.51
CA ASN A 106 -1.63 -5.95 16.38
C ASN A 106 -2.13 -7.37 16.10
N PHE A 107 -3.44 -7.53 15.92
CA PHE A 107 -4.03 -8.82 15.61
C PHE A 107 -3.65 -9.29 14.19
N LEU A 108 -3.61 -8.38 13.22
CA LEU A 108 -3.13 -8.69 11.87
C LEU A 108 -1.67 -9.16 11.88
N LEU A 109 -0.81 -8.48 12.64
CA LEU A 109 0.58 -8.86 12.84
C LEU A 109 0.70 -10.23 13.53
N GLU A 110 -0.07 -10.48 14.59
CA GLU A 110 -0.10 -11.78 15.30
C GLU A 110 -0.49 -12.92 14.37
N CYS A 111 -1.41 -12.68 13.43
CA CYS A 111 -1.80 -13.66 12.43
C CYS A 111 -0.79 -13.81 11.28
N GLY A 112 0.19 -12.92 11.15
CA GLY A 112 1.05 -12.82 9.97
C GLY A 112 0.26 -12.41 8.72
N ALA A 113 -0.76 -11.56 8.87
CA ALA A 113 -1.60 -11.05 7.79
C ALA A 113 -1.14 -9.64 7.40
N TYR A 114 -0.61 -9.48 6.19
CA TYR A 114 0.03 -8.25 5.74
C TYR A 114 -0.70 -7.62 4.57
N PHE A 115 -0.91 -6.30 4.63
CA PHE A 115 -1.54 -5.55 3.55
C PHE A 115 -0.66 -5.62 2.30
N GLY A 116 -1.24 -5.87 1.14
CA GLY A 116 -0.47 -6.21 -0.06
C GLY A 116 -1.19 -5.95 -1.38
N ASP A 117 -0.71 -6.65 -2.40
CA ASP A 117 -1.21 -6.65 -3.78
C ASP A 117 -1.22 -5.22 -4.39
N GLY A 118 -2.09 -5.00 -5.38
CA GLY A 118 -2.06 -3.85 -6.27
C GLY A 118 -2.35 -2.52 -5.58
N THR A 119 -3.11 -2.55 -4.49
CA THR A 119 -3.42 -1.32 -3.73
C THR A 119 -2.19 -0.87 -2.94
N LEU A 120 -1.46 -1.77 -2.28
CA LEU A 120 -0.18 -1.42 -1.65
C LEU A 120 0.78 -0.80 -2.67
N VAL A 121 0.95 -1.44 -3.83
CA VAL A 121 1.85 -0.93 -4.89
C VAL A 121 1.40 0.45 -5.38
N SER A 122 0.09 0.66 -5.61
CA SER A 122 -0.44 1.95 -6.03
C SER A 122 -0.18 3.05 -5.00
N LEU A 123 -0.49 2.81 -3.72
CA LEU A 123 -0.30 3.79 -2.65
C LEU A 123 1.19 4.11 -2.41
N ASN A 124 2.08 3.14 -2.55
CA ASN A 124 3.53 3.35 -2.42
C ASN A 124 4.16 4.13 -3.58
N HIS A 125 3.52 4.16 -4.75
CA HIS A 125 4.07 4.75 -5.98
C HIS A 125 3.22 5.90 -6.50
N GLY A 126 2.73 6.75 -5.59
CA GLY A 126 2.08 8.02 -5.96
C GLY A 126 0.77 7.86 -6.71
N GLU A 127 -0.01 6.81 -6.41
CA GLU A 127 -1.33 6.56 -7.00
C GLU A 127 -1.34 6.53 -8.52
N TYR A 128 -0.24 6.00 -9.08
CA TYR A 128 0.02 5.93 -10.51
C TYR A 128 -1.11 5.25 -11.30
N ARG A 129 -1.91 4.39 -10.64
CA ARG A 129 -3.15 3.79 -11.13
C ARG A 129 -4.22 3.75 -10.04
N LEU A 130 -5.50 3.67 -10.41
CA LEU A 130 -6.56 3.39 -9.46
C LEU A 130 -6.52 1.90 -9.04
N SER A 131 -6.54 1.63 -7.73
CA SER A 131 -6.75 0.30 -7.17
C SER A 131 -7.89 0.36 -6.14
N LYS A 132 -8.82 -0.60 -6.19
CA LYS A 132 -10.11 -0.48 -5.50
C LYS A 132 -10.31 -1.46 -4.34
N ASP A 133 -9.50 -2.50 -4.29
CA ASP A 133 -9.66 -3.59 -3.33
C ASP A 133 -8.69 -3.39 -2.16
N ILE A 134 -9.02 -3.99 -1.02
CA ILE A 134 -8.14 -4.11 0.14
C ILE A 134 -7.79 -5.57 0.28
N ASP A 135 -6.55 -5.93 -0.07
CA ASP A 135 -6.07 -7.29 -0.02
C ASP A 135 -4.97 -7.41 1.04
N PHE A 136 -5.10 -8.43 1.88
CA PHE A 136 -4.07 -8.89 2.79
C PHE A 136 -3.65 -10.31 2.38
N LEU A 137 -2.38 -10.64 2.62
CA LEU A 137 -1.90 -12.00 2.47
C LEU A 137 -1.49 -12.54 3.84
N CYS A 138 -1.80 -13.80 4.09
CA CYS A 138 -1.47 -14.49 5.33
C CYS A 138 -0.94 -15.87 4.99
N SER A 139 0.30 -16.18 5.40
CA SER A 139 0.88 -17.49 5.14
C SER A 139 0.05 -18.63 5.74
N THR A 140 0.12 -19.81 5.11
CA THR A 140 -0.46 -21.03 5.68
C THR A 140 0.05 -21.28 7.12
N GLY A 141 -0.78 -21.93 7.94
CA GLY A 141 -0.35 -22.45 9.23
C GLY A 141 -1.10 -21.87 10.43
N ALA A 142 -0.38 -21.66 11.53
CA ALA A 142 -0.97 -21.29 12.81
C ALA A 142 -1.64 -19.92 12.78
N GLY A 143 -1.02 -18.93 12.14
CA GLY A 143 -1.55 -17.57 11.99
C GLY A 143 -2.90 -17.56 11.27
N TYR A 144 -3.00 -18.19 10.10
CA TYR A 144 -4.28 -18.27 9.38
C TYR A 144 -5.36 -19.07 10.14
N ARG A 145 -4.99 -20.10 10.90
CA ARG A 145 -5.94 -20.82 11.78
C ARG A 145 -6.48 -19.92 12.89
N LEU A 146 -5.61 -19.15 13.55
CA LEU A 146 -5.98 -18.17 14.57
C LEU A 146 -6.92 -17.12 13.99
N LEU A 147 -6.59 -16.59 12.81
CA LEU A 147 -7.41 -15.63 12.08
C LEU A 147 -8.84 -16.14 11.89
N ARG A 148 -9.01 -17.34 11.33
CA ARG A 148 -10.34 -17.94 11.11
C ARG A 148 -11.09 -18.21 12.40
N GLN A 149 -10.41 -18.70 13.43
CA GLN A 149 -11.02 -18.94 14.74
C GLN A 149 -11.58 -17.64 15.32
N LYS A 150 -10.78 -16.56 15.34
CA LYS A 150 -11.21 -15.28 15.91
C LYS A 150 -12.33 -14.62 15.12
N ILE A 151 -12.32 -14.75 13.79
CA ILE A 151 -13.40 -14.28 12.93
C ILE A 151 -14.68 -15.08 13.18
N ALA A 152 -14.61 -16.40 13.33
CA ALA A 152 -15.79 -17.22 13.65
C ALA A 152 -16.38 -16.84 15.02
N GLU A 153 -15.53 -16.50 16.00
CA GLU A 153 -15.94 -16.08 17.34
C GLU A 153 -16.52 -14.65 17.38
N ASN A 154 -15.89 -13.69 16.68
CA ASN A 154 -16.13 -12.26 16.91
C ASN A 154 -16.52 -11.46 15.65
N GLN A 155 -16.61 -12.10 14.48
CA GLN A 155 -16.88 -11.46 13.19
C GLN A 155 -15.99 -10.22 12.98
N TYR A 156 -16.57 -9.09 12.57
CA TYR A 156 -15.86 -7.84 12.34
C TYR A 156 -15.07 -7.33 13.54
N ASN A 157 -15.49 -7.63 14.77
CA ASN A 157 -14.78 -7.18 15.98
C ASN A 157 -13.43 -7.88 16.15
N ALA A 158 -13.17 -8.98 15.44
CA ALA A 158 -11.82 -9.57 15.38
C ALA A 158 -10.85 -8.66 14.61
N LEU A 159 -11.31 -8.07 13.50
CA LEU A 159 -10.46 -7.33 12.55
C LEU A 159 -10.42 -5.82 12.80
N PHE A 160 -11.43 -5.26 13.44
CA PHE A 160 -11.60 -3.82 13.59
C PHE A 160 -11.53 -3.38 15.06
N ASN A 161 -10.70 -2.37 15.34
CA ASN A 161 -10.71 -1.66 16.62
C ASN A 161 -11.95 -0.77 16.76
N THR A 162 -12.39 -0.19 15.65
CA THR A 162 -13.60 0.65 15.54
C THR A 162 -14.26 0.41 14.20
N GLN A 163 -15.56 0.71 14.07
CA GLN A 163 -16.30 0.59 12.79
C GLN A 163 -17.05 1.90 12.49
N ASN A 164 -16.43 3.03 12.85
CA ASN A 164 -17.03 4.36 12.74
C ASN A 164 -17.23 4.74 11.28
N ASN A 165 -18.47 5.07 10.92
CA ASN A 165 -18.87 5.44 9.56
C ASN A 165 -18.52 4.37 8.51
N LEU A 166 -18.51 3.09 8.91
CA LEU A 166 -18.40 1.94 8.02
C LEU A 166 -19.73 1.20 8.04
N SER A 167 -20.29 0.90 6.87
CA SER A 167 -21.42 -0.02 6.75
C SER A 167 -20.91 -1.39 6.31
N LEU A 168 -21.29 -2.43 7.05
CA LEU A 168 -20.84 -3.82 6.88
C LEU A 168 -22.06 -4.66 6.48
N PRO A 169 -22.37 -4.75 5.17
CA PRO A 169 -23.70 -5.15 4.67
C PRO A 169 -24.00 -6.65 4.79
N ALA A 170 -23.03 -7.49 5.14
CA ALA A 170 -23.17 -8.94 5.24
C ALA A 170 -22.25 -9.49 6.34
N GLU A 171 -22.33 -10.77 6.67
CA GLU A 171 -21.34 -11.44 7.52
C GLU A 171 -20.03 -11.72 6.76
N ILE A 172 -18.95 -11.90 7.52
CA ILE A 172 -17.65 -12.28 6.95
C ILE A 172 -17.73 -13.72 6.44
N LYS A 173 -17.31 -13.94 5.19
CA LYS A 173 -17.13 -15.30 4.65
C LYS A 173 -15.68 -15.72 4.85
N ALA A 174 -15.43 -16.69 5.73
CA ALA A 174 -14.11 -17.24 5.98
C ALA A 174 -14.07 -18.73 5.64
N ASP A 175 -13.13 -19.14 4.80
CA ASP A 175 -12.94 -20.53 4.39
C ASP A 175 -11.45 -20.92 4.38
N GLN A 176 -11.12 -22.07 3.80
CA GLN A 176 -9.74 -22.54 3.76
C GLN A 176 -8.81 -21.70 2.86
N TYR A 177 -9.35 -20.91 1.94
CA TYR A 177 -8.61 -20.12 0.95
C TYR A 177 -8.56 -18.63 1.28
N GLY A 178 -9.53 -18.12 2.03
CA GLY A 178 -9.48 -16.72 2.44
C GLY A 178 -10.64 -16.27 3.32
N VAL A 179 -10.55 -15.02 3.73
CA VAL A 179 -11.57 -14.24 4.41
C VAL A 179 -12.03 -13.15 3.45
N ARG A 180 -13.34 -13.03 3.20
CA ARG A 180 -13.89 -12.09 2.22
C ARG A 180 -15.14 -11.41 2.73
N PHE A 181 -15.19 -10.10 2.57
CA PHE A 181 -16.37 -9.29 2.87
C PHE A 181 -16.32 -7.98 2.08
N ALA A 182 -17.40 -7.21 2.15
CA ALA A 182 -17.48 -5.89 1.56
C ALA A 182 -17.68 -4.85 2.65
N ILE A 183 -17.19 -3.63 2.40
CA ILE A 183 -17.29 -2.48 3.28
C ILE A 183 -17.86 -1.33 2.47
N ILE A 184 -18.83 -0.61 3.01
CA ILE A 184 -19.36 0.60 2.39
C ILE A 184 -18.86 1.82 3.17
N VAL A 185 -18.18 2.73 2.48
CA VAL A 185 -17.66 4.00 3.01
C VAL A 185 -18.17 5.13 2.15
N ASP A 186 -18.99 6.02 2.72
CA ASP A 186 -19.67 7.12 2.01
C ASP A 186 -20.24 6.64 0.66
N GLU A 187 -21.14 5.66 0.73
CA GLU A 187 -21.82 5.01 -0.41
C GLU A 187 -20.93 4.22 -1.38
N THR A 188 -19.61 4.17 -1.13
CA THR A 188 -18.66 3.44 -1.98
C THR A 188 -18.42 2.05 -1.44
N LEU A 189 -18.70 1.03 -2.25
CA LEU A 189 -18.40 -0.36 -1.93
C LEU A 189 -16.91 -0.65 -2.18
N ILE A 190 -16.24 -1.16 -1.14
CA ILE A 190 -14.84 -1.59 -1.15
C ILE A 190 -14.82 -3.08 -0.83
N LYS A 191 -14.14 -3.85 -1.66
CA LYS A 191 -13.93 -5.28 -1.45
C LYS A 191 -12.76 -5.46 -0.49
N PHE A 192 -12.91 -6.35 0.49
CA PHE A 192 -11.85 -6.70 1.44
C PHE A 192 -11.59 -8.21 1.37
N GLU A 193 -10.33 -8.59 1.18
CA GLU A 193 -9.88 -9.98 1.23
C GLU A 193 -8.66 -10.16 2.15
N ILE A 194 -8.63 -11.27 2.87
CA ILE A 194 -7.39 -11.84 3.43
C ILE A 194 -7.20 -13.18 2.73
N ILE A 195 -6.19 -13.26 1.88
CA ILE A 195 -5.88 -14.43 1.06
C ILE A 195 -4.92 -15.32 1.86
N MET A 196 -5.24 -16.61 1.92
CA MET A 196 -4.31 -17.60 2.41
C MET A 196 -3.25 -17.85 1.33
N GLU A 197 -2.01 -17.46 1.62
CA GLU A 197 -0.89 -17.64 0.71
C GLU A 197 -0.17 -18.96 1.03
N GLY A 198 -0.25 -19.89 0.08
CA GLY A 198 0.31 -21.24 0.20
C GLY A 198 1.43 -21.56 -0.79
N ARG A 199 1.75 -20.64 -1.69
CA ARG A 199 2.79 -20.78 -2.71
C ARG A 199 4.15 -20.39 -2.15
N ILE A 200 4.21 -19.32 -1.33
CA ILE A 200 5.44 -18.82 -0.71
C ILE A 200 5.24 -18.51 0.78
N GLU A 201 6.33 -18.58 1.55
CA GLU A 201 6.37 -18.13 2.94
C GLU A 201 6.63 -16.63 2.99
N LEU A 202 5.76 -15.84 3.62
CA LEU A 202 5.94 -14.39 3.70
C LEU A 202 7.06 -14.05 4.70
N GLY A 203 7.90 -13.08 4.36
CA GLY A 203 8.95 -12.56 5.23
C GLY A 203 8.42 -11.60 6.30
N GLU A 204 9.33 -10.94 7.01
CA GLU A 204 8.96 -9.89 7.96
C GLU A 204 8.27 -8.71 7.23
N PRO A 205 7.25 -8.09 7.83
CA PRO A 205 6.49 -7.04 7.17
C PRO A 205 7.24 -5.71 7.15
N ASP A 206 6.93 -4.89 6.14
CA ASP A 206 7.35 -3.50 6.05
C ASP A 206 6.31 -2.55 6.66
N TYR A 207 6.76 -1.36 7.03
CA TYR A 207 5.95 -0.29 7.60
C TYR A 207 6.13 1.01 6.83
N PRO A 208 5.52 1.15 5.63
CA PRO A 208 5.45 2.44 4.96
C PRO A 208 4.88 3.48 5.91
N SER A 209 5.43 4.69 5.91
CA SER A 209 5.05 5.76 6.85
C SER A 209 3.56 6.09 6.87
N TRP A 210 2.88 5.86 5.75
CA TRP A 210 1.45 6.15 5.60
C TRP A 210 0.57 5.02 6.14
N SER A 211 1.12 3.81 6.27
CA SER A 211 0.34 2.61 6.57
C SER A 211 0.11 2.46 8.07
N PRO A 212 -1.15 2.29 8.52
CA PRO A 212 -1.48 1.98 9.90
C PRO A 212 -1.39 0.48 10.23
N VAL A 213 -1.09 -0.37 9.25
CA VAL A 213 -1.09 -1.84 9.34
C VAL A 213 0.22 -2.42 8.79
N PRO A 214 0.63 -3.63 9.18
CA PRO A 214 1.79 -4.29 8.57
C PRO A 214 1.54 -4.53 7.08
N CYS A 215 2.55 -4.27 6.25
CA CYS A 215 2.50 -4.44 4.80
C CYS A 215 3.47 -5.53 4.34
N LEU A 216 3.23 -6.10 3.16
CA LEU A 216 4.24 -6.93 2.48
C LEU A 216 5.53 -6.14 2.31
N ASN A 217 6.67 -6.80 2.56
CA ASN A 217 7.97 -6.23 2.23
C ASN A 217 8.20 -6.19 0.70
N GLU A 218 9.25 -5.49 0.28
CA GLU A 218 9.59 -5.35 -1.15
C GLU A 218 9.77 -6.70 -1.86
N ILE A 219 10.44 -7.67 -1.24
CA ILE A 219 10.70 -9.00 -1.83
C ILE A 219 9.38 -9.73 -2.10
N ASP A 220 8.48 -9.75 -1.12
CA ASP A 220 7.17 -10.40 -1.22
C ASP A 220 6.24 -9.66 -2.18
N CYS A 221 6.31 -8.34 -2.24
CA CYS A 221 5.57 -7.56 -3.24
C CYS A 221 5.95 -7.97 -4.67
N PHE A 222 7.25 -8.10 -4.96
CA PHE A 222 7.71 -8.57 -6.27
C PHE A 222 7.33 -10.04 -6.50
N ALA A 223 7.55 -10.92 -5.52
CA ALA A 223 7.28 -12.35 -5.66
C ALA A 223 5.79 -12.62 -5.95
N GLU A 224 4.88 -11.99 -5.21
CA GLU A 224 3.44 -12.11 -5.43
C GLU A 224 3.01 -11.61 -6.81
N LYS A 225 3.61 -10.51 -7.29
CA LYS A 225 3.31 -9.99 -8.62
C LYS A 225 3.85 -10.85 -9.74
N LEU A 226 5.00 -11.49 -9.55
CA LEU A 226 5.53 -12.49 -10.47
C LEU A 226 4.61 -13.71 -10.56
N LEU A 227 4.15 -14.22 -9.41
CA LEU A 227 3.21 -15.35 -9.34
C LEU A 227 1.87 -15.00 -9.99
N ALA A 228 1.27 -13.86 -9.62
CA ALA A 228 0.01 -13.40 -10.21
C ALA A 228 0.13 -13.18 -11.72
N ASN A 229 1.23 -12.58 -12.21
CA ASN A 229 1.48 -12.45 -13.64
C ASN A 229 1.59 -13.83 -14.30
N SER A 230 2.31 -14.77 -13.71
CA SER A 230 2.42 -16.13 -14.23
C SER A 230 1.06 -16.82 -14.38
N ASP A 231 0.17 -16.64 -13.40
CA ASP A 231 -1.16 -17.24 -13.39
C ASP A 231 -2.10 -16.68 -14.46
N ARG A 232 -2.03 -15.37 -14.76
CA ARG A 232 -3.09 -14.68 -15.51
C ARG A 232 -2.64 -13.65 -16.53
N TRP A 233 -1.37 -13.63 -16.96
CA TRP A 233 -0.87 -12.63 -17.93
C TRP A 233 -1.65 -12.61 -19.26
N ASN A 234 -2.20 -13.75 -19.69
CA ASN A 234 -2.96 -13.88 -20.94
C ASN A 234 -4.45 -13.56 -20.78
N ASP A 235 -4.92 -13.28 -19.57
CA ASP A 235 -6.29 -12.90 -19.29
C ASP A 235 -6.47 -11.38 -19.47
N SER A 236 -7.07 -10.99 -20.61
CA SER A 236 -7.32 -9.58 -20.91
C SER A 236 -8.30 -8.86 -19.96
N SER A 237 -8.98 -9.60 -19.07
CA SER A 237 -9.88 -9.05 -18.04
C SER A 237 -9.17 -8.57 -16.78
N VAL A 238 -7.86 -8.82 -16.67
CA VAL A 238 -7.01 -8.31 -15.57
C VAL A 238 -6.20 -7.07 -15.97
N GLU A 239 -6.38 -6.62 -17.21
CA GLU A 239 -5.76 -5.41 -17.79
C GLU A 239 -4.23 -5.35 -17.61
N SER A 240 -3.55 -6.50 -17.60
CA SER A 240 -2.11 -6.62 -17.35
C SER A 240 -1.63 -5.89 -16.09
N ARG A 241 -2.51 -5.72 -15.09
CA ARG A 241 -2.20 -4.95 -13.87
C ARG A 241 -0.97 -5.46 -13.12
N ASP A 242 -0.71 -6.77 -13.12
CA ASP A 242 0.45 -7.35 -12.42
C ASP A 242 1.76 -7.00 -13.13
N LEU A 243 1.79 -7.07 -14.46
CA LEU A 243 2.92 -6.61 -15.27
C LEU A 243 3.17 -5.10 -15.09
N ILE A 244 2.09 -4.30 -15.03
CA ILE A 244 2.15 -2.86 -14.81
C ILE A 244 2.67 -2.53 -13.39
N ASP A 245 2.22 -3.27 -12.38
CA ASP A 245 2.70 -3.18 -10.99
C ASP A 245 4.19 -3.59 -10.88
N LEU A 246 4.65 -4.57 -11.66
CA LEU A 246 6.09 -4.89 -11.74
C LEU A 246 6.88 -3.74 -12.38
N ALA A 247 6.36 -3.17 -13.48
CA ALA A 247 7.00 -2.09 -14.22
C ALA A 247 7.18 -0.83 -13.36
N ILE A 248 6.16 -0.42 -12.60
CA ILE A 248 6.27 0.77 -11.75
C ILE A 248 7.28 0.56 -10.61
N GLN A 249 7.30 -0.62 -9.99
CA GLN A 249 8.27 -0.95 -8.93
C GLN A 249 9.69 -0.97 -9.51
N ARG A 250 9.85 -1.50 -10.74
CA ARG A 250 11.14 -1.56 -11.44
C ARG A 250 11.80 -0.20 -11.66
N LEU A 251 11.02 0.88 -11.74
CA LEU A 251 11.58 2.24 -11.86
C LEU A 251 12.43 2.64 -10.65
N LYS A 252 12.15 2.09 -9.47
CA LYS A 252 12.86 2.39 -8.22
C LYS A 252 14.06 1.47 -8.01
N SER A 253 13.90 0.17 -8.26
CA SER A 253 14.91 -0.86 -8.00
C SER A 253 14.77 -2.00 -9.01
N PRO A 254 15.87 -2.68 -9.42
CA PRO A 254 15.78 -3.95 -10.14
C PRO A 254 14.94 -4.98 -9.38
N ILE A 255 14.27 -5.88 -10.09
CA ILE A 255 13.55 -6.99 -9.44
C ILE A 255 14.57 -7.79 -8.61
N PRO A 256 14.39 -7.90 -7.28
CA PRO A 256 15.36 -8.61 -6.45
C PRO A 256 15.49 -10.08 -6.89
N LYS A 257 16.73 -10.56 -6.97
CA LYS A 257 17.01 -11.96 -7.29
C LYS A 257 16.30 -12.90 -6.32
N GLU A 258 16.28 -12.53 -5.04
CA GLU A 258 15.58 -13.25 -3.98
C GLU A 258 14.07 -13.36 -4.23
N ALA A 259 13.43 -12.30 -4.74
CA ALA A 259 11.99 -12.33 -5.07
C ALA A 259 11.69 -13.29 -6.23
N ILE A 260 12.58 -13.32 -7.24
CA ILE A 260 12.48 -14.27 -8.36
C ILE A 260 12.67 -15.70 -7.85
N GLU A 261 13.74 -15.96 -7.09
CA GLU A 261 14.02 -17.28 -6.54
C GLU A 261 12.86 -17.77 -5.67
N LYS A 262 12.31 -16.88 -4.84
CA LYS A 262 11.15 -17.14 -3.99
C LYS A 262 9.91 -17.51 -4.81
N ALA A 263 9.56 -16.74 -5.84
CA ALA A 263 8.43 -17.05 -6.70
C ALA A 263 8.63 -18.34 -7.51
N GLU A 264 9.83 -18.57 -8.04
CA GLU A 264 10.19 -19.78 -8.79
C GLU A 264 10.11 -21.06 -7.93
N THR A 265 10.17 -20.96 -6.59
CA THR A 265 9.94 -22.14 -5.73
C THR A 265 8.55 -22.74 -5.88
N ALA A 266 7.55 -21.91 -6.22
CA ALA A 266 6.19 -22.37 -6.45
C ALA A 266 6.02 -22.94 -7.86
N TYR A 267 6.38 -22.15 -8.87
CA TYR A 267 6.35 -22.53 -10.29
C TYR A 267 7.06 -21.48 -11.15
N PRO A 268 7.40 -21.80 -12.42
CA PRO A 268 8.07 -20.86 -13.32
C PRO A 268 7.33 -19.53 -13.49
N VAL A 269 8.04 -18.41 -13.31
CA VAL A 269 7.51 -17.05 -13.44
C VAL A 269 8.24 -16.21 -14.49
N ILE A 270 9.50 -16.50 -14.80
CA ILE A 270 10.28 -15.71 -15.76
C ILE A 270 9.80 -15.89 -17.20
N GLU A 271 9.51 -17.12 -17.64
CA GLU A 271 9.00 -17.35 -19.00
C GLU A 271 7.61 -16.73 -19.24
N PRO A 272 6.64 -16.86 -18.31
CA PRO A 272 5.40 -16.10 -18.36
C PRO A 272 5.60 -14.58 -18.37
N LEU A 273 6.56 -14.06 -17.61
CA LEU A 273 6.89 -12.62 -17.62
C LEU A 273 7.39 -12.16 -18.99
N LYS A 274 8.30 -12.91 -19.65
CA LYS A 274 8.75 -12.60 -21.02
C LYS A 274 7.59 -12.59 -22.02
N LYS A 275 6.66 -13.54 -21.90
CA LYS A 275 5.46 -13.61 -22.74
C LYS A 275 4.54 -12.42 -22.49
N ALA A 276 4.33 -12.05 -21.23
CA ALA A 276 3.53 -10.88 -20.84
C ALA A 276 4.10 -9.58 -21.43
N ILE A 277 5.42 -9.36 -21.29
CA ILE A 277 6.13 -8.22 -21.86
C ILE A 277 5.97 -8.19 -23.38
N SER A 278 6.30 -9.30 -24.06
CA SER A 278 6.23 -9.39 -25.52
C SER A 278 4.80 -9.14 -26.03
N PHE A 279 3.79 -9.68 -25.34
CA PHE A 279 2.39 -9.43 -25.68
C PHE A 279 2.03 -7.95 -25.50
N PHE A 280 2.37 -7.36 -24.35
CA PHE A 280 2.07 -5.97 -24.06
C PHE A 280 2.75 -4.99 -25.06
N GLN A 281 4.02 -5.24 -25.39
CA GLN A 281 4.80 -4.45 -26.35
C GLN A 281 4.24 -4.49 -27.77
N ASN A 282 3.75 -5.65 -28.22
CA ASN A 282 3.24 -5.83 -29.58
C ASN A 282 1.78 -5.43 -29.76
N ASN A 283 1.06 -5.05 -28.68
CA ASN A 283 -0.37 -4.75 -28.74
C ASN A 283 -0.70 -3.33 -28.23
N PRO A 284 -0.39 -2.26 -28.98
CA PRO A 284 -0.60 -0.87 -28.54
C PRO A 284 -2.06 -0.53 -28.20
N ASN A 285 -3.03 -1.05 -28.96
CA ASN A 285 -4.45 -0.83 -28.66
C ASN A 285 -4.87 -1.47 -27.33
N TYR A 286 -4.27 -2.61 -26.99
CA TYR A 286 -4.51 -3.27 -25.70
C TYR A 286 -3.87 -2.48 -24.56
N ARG A 287 -2.66 -1.93 -24.75
CA ARG A 287 -2.04 -1.04 -23.75
C ARG A 287 -2.91 0.16 -23.43
N ASP A 288 -3.44 0.83 -24.46
CA ASP A 288 -4.34 1.98 -24.30
C ASP A 288 -5.62 1.63 -23.51
N LYS A 289 -6.20 0.45 -23.79
CA LYS A 289 -7.30 -0.12 -23.00
C LYS A 289 -6.89 -0.28 -21.53
N CYS A 290 -5.72 -0.87 -21.25
CA CYS A 290 -5.24 -1.06 -19.88
C CYS A 290 -5.03 0.28 -19.17
N PHE A 291 -4.39 1.25 -19.83
CA PHE A 291 -4.13 2.58 -19.25
C PHE A 291 -5.43 3.31 -18.90
N THR A 292 -6.42 3.24 -19.79
CA THR A 292 -7.74 3.82 -19.57
C THR A 292 -8.47 3.13 -18.42
N ALA A 293 -8.54 1.80 -18.44
CA ALA A 293 -9.27 1.01 -17.44
C ALA A 293 -8.69 1.17 -16.02
N LEU A 294 -7.36 1.18 -15.91
CA LEU A 294 -6.66 1.35 -14.64
C LEU A 294 -6.48 2.83 -14.24
N ARG A 295 -6.92 3.77 -15.08
CA ARG A 295 -6.78 5.23 -14.89
C ARG A 295 -5.32 5.61 -14.59
N ILE A 296 -4.41 5.13 -15.43
CA ILE A 296 -2.98 5.37 -15.31
C ILE A 296 -2.70 6.87 -15.49
N VAL A 297 -1.93 7.46 -14.58
CA VAL A 297 -1.62 8.90 -14.61
C VAL A 297 -0.58 9.22 -15.69
N LYS A 298 0.51 8.44 -15.75
CA LYS A 298 1.62 8.63 -16.70
C LYS A 298 1.99 7.31 -17.39
N PRO A 299 1.32 6.96 -18.51
CA PRO A 299 1.63 5.75 -19.27
C PRO A 299 3.08 5.62 -19.72
N SER A 300 3.75 6.73 -20.03
CA SER A 300 5.19 6.78 -20.34
C SER A 300 6.05 6.13 -19.25
N LYS A 301 5.75 6.38 -17.96
CA LYS A 301 6.46 5.78 -16.82
C LYS A 301 6.27 4.28 -16.74
N ILE A 302 5.08 3.79 -17.11
CA ILE A 302 4.84 2.35 -17.18
C ILE A 302 5.69 1.75 -18.30
N LEU A 303 5.73 2.37 -19.47
CA LEU A 303 6.56 1.91 -20.58
C LEU A 303 8.05 1.96 -20.27
N ASP A 304 8.53 3.00 -19.58
CA ASP A 304 9.91 3.07 -19.09
C ASP A 304 10.22 1.88 -18.18
N GLY A 305 9.31 1.53 -17.26
CA GLY A 305 9.44 0.37 -16.39
C GLY A 305 9.44 -0.95 -17.15
N ILE A 306 8.55 -1.11 -18.13
CA ILE A 306 8.50 -2.29 -19.02
C ILE A 306 9.82 -2.43 -19.80
N ASP A 307 10.34 -1.33 -20.35
CA ASP A 307 11.59 -1.31 -21.11
C ASP A 307 12.79 -1.70 -20.23
N LEU A 308 12.78 -1.35 -18.94
CA LEU A 308 13.79 -1.78 -17.98
C LEU A 308 13.71 -3.28 -17.70
N ILE A 309 12.51 -3.83 -17.44
CA ILE A 309 12.35 -5.28 -17.24
C ILE A 309 12.71 -6.05 -18.51
N ALA A 310 12.31 -5.54 -19.69
CA ALA A 310 12.67 -6.12 -20.98
C ALA A 310 14.19 -6.19 -21.15
N ALA A 311 14.90 -5.10 -20.85
CA ALA A 311 16.36 -5.06 -20.91
C ALA A 311 17.01 -6.05 -19.94
N ASP A 312 16.51 -6.16 -18.69
CA ASP A 312 17.01 -7.12 -17.71
C ASP A 312 16.87 -8.58 -18.19
N LEU A 313 15.88 -8.86 -19.05
CA LEU A 313 15.58 -10.19 -19.61
C LEU A 313 16.10 -10.40 -21.03
N GLY A 314 16.82 -9.43 -21.61
CA GLY A 314 17.37 -9.50 -22.97
C GLY A 314 16.31 -9.38 -24.09
N LEU A 315 15.19 -8.72 -23.83
CA LEU A 315 14.13 -8.43 -24.79
C LEU A 315 14.29 -7.02 -25.40
N GLU A 316 13.64 -6.80 -26.55
CA GLU A 316 13.63 -5.49 -27.21
C GLU A 316 12.78 -4.47 -26.41
N LYS A 317 13.04 -3.18 -26.66
CA LYS A 317 12.25 -2.09 -26.09
C LYS A 317 10.91 -1.95 -26.79
N THR A 318 9.96 -1.33 -26.09
CA THR A 318 8.63 -1.05 -26.62
C THR A 318 8.69 -0.03 -27.75
N ALA A 319 8.14 -0.38 -28.91
CA ALA A 319 7.82 0.60 -29.94
C ALA A 319 6.61 1.44 -29.48
N ARG A 320 6.87 2.71 -29.11
CA ARG A 320 5.85 3.62 -28.59
C ARG A 320 5.06 4.26 -29.73
N THR A 321 3.77 4.42 -29.51
CA THR A 321 2.87 5.21 -30.36
C THR A 321 3.06 6.70 -30.10
N PHE A 322 2.59 7.55 -31.01
CA PHE A 322 2.71 9.00 -30.88
C PHE A 322 2.07 9.54 -29.58
N ASN A 323 0.95 8.98 -29.13
CA ASN A 323 0.27 9.40 -27.90
C ASN A 323 1.08 9.04 -26.64
N GLU A 324 1.82 7.92 -26.68
CA GLU A 324 2.67 7.45 -25.58
C GLU A 324 3.95 8.31 -25.41
N TYR A 325 4.29 9.14 -26.41
CA TYR A 325 5.35 10.15 -26.30
C TYR A 325 4.83 11.51 -25.78
N ARG A 326 3.53 11.79 -25.91
CA ARG A 326 2.97 13.13 -25.65
C ARG A 326 2.54 13.35 -24.20
N GLN A 327 2.19 12.29 -23.49
CA GLN A 327 1.62 12.36 -22.13
C GLN A 327 2.64 12.77 -21.03
N ASP A 328 3.85 13.18 -21.40
CA ASP A 328 4.86 13.75 -20.49
C ASP A 328 4.86 15.30 -20.46
N GLY A 329 4.02 15.96 -21.27
CA GLY A 329 4.10 17.40 -21.54
C GLY A 329 2.90 18.27 -21.15
N GLU A 330 1.95 17.78 -20.36
CA GLU A 330 0.84 18.59 -19.80
C GLU A 330 0.89 18.65 -18.27
#